data_AF-A0A662WBW8-F1
#
_entry.id   AF-A0A662WBW8-F1
#
_cell.length_a   1.000
_cell.length_b   1.000
_cell.length_c   1.000
_cell.angle_alpha   90.00
_cell.angle_beta   90.00
_cell.angle_gamma   90.00
#
_symmetry.space_group_name_H-M   'P 1'
#
loop_
_entity.id
_entity.type
_entity.pdbx_description
1 polymer ?
#
loop_
_entity_poly.entity_id
_entity_poly.type
_entity_poly.pdbx_seq_one_letter_code
_entity_poly.pdbx_strand_id
1 'polypeptide(L)'
;MESLPLALQREILAFAAGPELIPADPLGPLAFSLPVAAPDFAAQLTEPSVAALNRLAGVCRSWRVLARAFCSEHAATRVLRMSFTTGQEDQQQQQWERRLAADAAGARLLDLRIAITAERRALWWDLDAQGREPSPTLGEAATMEHSQWVDWGKLLMQCPNLRRLDLAEVPLHHFALGELLDAASTHCKQLEALVLPKKDRLHSDAVDASIDETFWRLYTALKRWHEVTGGLRQLTVPSRSEFDREGASNEFLAAVQALCPRLEFLDGWKRSYSENTRLVASDESLCVSREVWTTFCSSCAALREFSWVIVPFSDEFFLPFGKSTKPQLTHLQLTYNTRAPFRIRRNEYSTRGLSVLVGGCPALEHLDVVLHRLQPCDALIYPQVDEMIDADVFNDEFILALTKTCPRLHSLRIRELGSSSSSRAGGSSSSVNAITDRGLATLRQASNLVCIDIQGAKCSADAVVAFLQTDLGSSRAARSRSVKIRELGVRFGDVVHGVLSHLATSTQPELGQKLRTTSLAISLSSRRGYVFQRRWLTEMQRAFQSRFPTDELRFIVFGVKKDKDKAPRNRSDDQEAVANLLARAWLKSDVLRVGRLVLYTRDAALDSHTRRSLSNSTSKQGNAWIAD
;
A
#
# COMPACT_ATOMS: atom_id res chain seq x y z
N MET A 1 -29.12 19.93 8.76
CA MET A 1 -29.85 19.36 9.90
C MET A 1 -31.29 19.06 9.55
N GLU A 2 -32.01 20.01 8.94
CA GLU A 2 -33.45 19.91 8.64
C GLU A 2 -33.88 18.77 7.69
N SER A 3 -32.97 18.22 6.88
CA SER A 3 -33.22 17.07 6.00
C SER A 3 -33.14 15.70 6.72
N LEU A 4 -32.73 15.67 7.98
CA LEU A 4 -32.61 14.44 8.76
C LEU A 4 -33.91 14.14 9.50
N PRO A 5 -34.27 12.86 9.71
CA PRO A 5 -35.42 12.50 10.56
C PRO A 5 -35.30 13.14 11.96
N LEU A 6 -36.41 13.66 12.48
CA LEU A 6 -36.44 14.45 13.73
C LEU A 6 -35.86 13.69 14.95
N ALA A 7 -36.01 12.36 14.97
CA ALA A 7 -35.41 11.50 15.99
C ALA A 7 -33.86 11.51 15.93
N LEU A 8 -33.30 11.53 14.71
CA LEU A 8 -31.87 11.57 14.48
C LEU A 8 -31.29 12.95 14.84
N GLN A 9 -32.03 14.02 14.53
CA GLN A 9 -31.65 15.38 14.95
C GLN A 9 -31.60 15.49 16.48
N ARG A 10 -32.57 14.91 17.20
CA ARG A 10 -32.62 14.89 18.67
C ARG A 10 -31.44 14.13 19.29
N GLU A 11 -31.06 12.99 18.75
CA GLU A 11 -29.90 12.22 19.26
C GLU A 11 -28.56 12.90 18.96
N ILE A 12 -28.42 13.53 17.78
CA ILE A 12 -27.22 14.29 17.43
C ILE A 12 -27.08 15.52 18.35
N LEU A 13 -28.18 16.23 18.63
CA LEU A 13 -28.20 17.35 19.55
C LEU A 13 -27.95 16.92 21.02
N ALA A 14 -28.49 15.77 21.45
CA ALA A 14 -28.22 15.21 22.77
C ALA A 14 -26.74 14.79 22.95
N PHE A 15 -26.10 14.29 21.88
CA PHE A 15 -24.67 13.97 21.86
C PHE A 15 -23.80 15.24 21.85
N ALA A 16 -24.20 16.26 21.09
CA ALA A 16 -23.51 17.56 21.02
C ALA A 16 -23.62 18.38 22.32
N ALA A 17 -24.71 18.23 23.07
CA ALA A 17 -24.91 18.85 24.38
C ALA A 17 -24.22 18.09 25.54
N GLY A 18 -23.62 16.92 25.28
CA GLY A 18 -22.91 16.11 26.28
C GLY A 18 -21.81 16.85 27.07
N PRO A 19 -21.03 17.76 26.46
CA PRO A 19 -20.04 18.58 27.18
C PRO A 19 -20.65 19.66 28.08
N GLU A 20 -21.89 20.11 27.85
CA GLU A 20 -22.57 21.15 28.64
C GLU A 20 -23.27 20.61 29.91
N LEU A 21 -23.28 19.28 30.10
CA LEU A 21 -23.79 18.62 31.31
C LEU A 21 -22.76 18.53 32.45
N ILE A 22 -21.58 19.15 32.27
CA ILE A 22 -20.56 19.30 33.31
C ILE A 22 -20.81 20.65 34.00
N PRO A 23 -21.15 20.69 35.30
CA PRO A 23 -21.38 21.97 35.99
C PRO A 23 -20.10 22.82 35.98
N ALA A 24 -20.23 24.12 35.72
CA ALA A 24 -19.11 25.05 35.65
C ALA A 24 -18.45 25.34 37.01
N ASP A 25 -19.09 24.97 38.13
CA ASP A 25 -18.55 25.18 39.48
C ASP A 25 -18.83 23.95 40.39
N PRO A 26 -17.81 23.20 40.86
CA PRO A 26 -18.03 21.96 41.60
C PRO A 26 -18.30 22.14 43.11
N LEU A 27 -18.22 23.35 43.66
CA LEU A 27 -18.29 23.58 45.11
C LEU A 27 -19.37 24.60 45.50
N GLY A 28 -20.62 24.13 45.62
CA GLY A 28 -21.69 24.88 46.28
C GLY A 28 -21.53 24.97 47.81
N PRO A 29 -22.27 25.85 48.51
CA PRO A 29 -21.93 26.41 49.84
C PRO A 29 -22.06 25.48 51.06
N LEU A 30 -22.25 24.17 50.89
CA LEU A 30 -22.59 23.25 51.99
C LEU A 30 -21.42 22.35 52.44
N ALA A 31 -20.19 22.69 52.10
CA ALA A 31 -18.99 21.89 52.43
C ALA A 31 -18.42 22.14 53.85
N PHE A 32 -19.27 22.17 54.88
CA PHE A 32 -18.83 22.17 56.27
C PHE A 32 -19.59 21.14 57.10
N SER A 33 -19.24 19.86 56.93
CA SER A 33 -19.20 18.82 57.98
C SER A 33 -19.21 17.42 57.35
N LEU A 34 -18.06 16.72 57.33
CA LEU A 34 -17.91 15.26 57.52
C LEU A 34 -16.44 14.84 57.31
N PRO A 35 -15.92 13.82 58.05
CA PRO A 35 -14.50 13.46 58.07
C PRO A 35 -14.11 12.38 57.04
N VAL A 36 -12.93 12.60 56.44
CA VAL A 36 -11.97 11.66 55.81
C VAL A 36 -12.51 10.30 55.34
N ALA A 37 -12.96 10.27 54.08
CA ALA A 37 -12.71 9.23 53.09
C ALA A 37 -13.32 9.71 51.77
N ALA A 38 -12.64 10.61 51.05
CA ALA A 38 -13.12 11.05 49.75
C ALA A 38 -12.85 9.94 48.73
N PRO A 39 -13.87 9.28 48.15
CA PRO A 39 -13.65 8.54 46.91
C PRO A 39 -13.16 9.55 45.87
N ASP A 40 -12.19 9.14 45.05
CA ASP A 40 -11.59 9.96 44.02
C ASP A 40 -12.70 10.55 43.12
N PHE A 41 -13.05 11.82 43.39
CA PHE A 41 -14.20 12.52 42.80
C PHE A 41 -14.02 12.66 41.28
N ALA A 42 -12.78 12.62 40.79
CA ALA A 42 -12.44 12.55 39.39
C ALA A 42 -12.78 11.19 38.75
N ALA A 43 -12.64 10.08 39.48
CA ALA A 43 -12.94 8.74 38.97
C ALA A 43 -14.44 8.50 38.78
N GLN A 44 -15.30 9.03 39.66
CA GLN A 44 -16.75 8.90 39.55
C GLN A 44 -17.38 9.73 38.42
N LEU A 45 -16.75 10.85 38.02
CA LEU A 45 -17.23 11.72 36.93
C LEU A 45 -16.59 11.42 35.57
N THR A 46 -15.49 10.65 35.51
CA THR A 46 -14.77 10.37 34.26
C THR A 46 -14.77 8.92 33.80
N GLU A 47 -15.15 7.95 34.65
CA GLU A 47 -15.40 6.59 34.16
C GLU A 47 -16.74 6.54 33.41
N PRO A 48 -16.77 6.29 32.09
CA PRO A 48 -18.02 6.07 31.40
C PRO A 48 -18.66 4.83 32.01
N SER A 49 -19.78 5.02 32.71
CA SER A 49 -20.52 3.91 33.33
C SER A 49 -20.69 2.75 32.34
N VAL A 50 -20.68 1.51 32.84
CA VAL A 50 -20.94 0.31 32.00
C VAL A 50 -22.24 0.49 31.20
N ALA A 51 -23.22 1.19 31.76
CA ALA A 51 -24.45 1.58 31.06
C ALA A 51 -24.22 2.57 29.90
N ALA A 52 -23.37 3.58 30.06
CA ALA A 52 -22.97 4.50 28.99
C ALA A 52 -22.15 3.80 27.89
N LEU A 53 -21.20 2.94 28.26
CA LEU A 53 -20.44 2.12 27.29
C LEU A 53 -21.35 1.14 26.53
N ASN A 54 -22.31 0.51 27.21
CA ASN A 54 -23.29 -0.36 26.57
C ASN A 54 -24.23 0.41 25.62
N ARG A 55 -24.64 1.64 25.98
CA ARG A 55 -25.40 2.53 25.10
C ARG A 55 -24.59 2.93 23.87
N LEU A 56 -23.34 3.36 24.04
CA LEU A 56 -22.44 3.69 22.93
C LEU A 56 -22.20 2.48 22.02
N ALA A 57 -21.96 1.30 22.60
CA ALA A 57 -21.83 0.05 21.84
C ALA A 57 -23.12 -0.27 21.06
N GLY A 58 -24.29 0.03 21.64
CA GLY A 58 -25.58 -0.02 20.96
C GLY A 58 -25.64 0.89 19.74
N VAL A 59 -25.32 2.18 19.90
CA VAL A 59 -25.31 3.17 18.80
C VAL A 59 -24.32 2.75 17.71
N CYS A 60 -23.10 2.36 18.07
CA CYS A 60 -22.08 1.89 17.13
C CYS A 60 -22.54 0.64 16.36
N ARG A 61 -23.24 -0.29 17.02
CA ARG A 61 -23.83 -1.46 16.34
C ARG A 61 -24.92 -1.05 15.36
N SER A 62 -25.84 -0.17 15.76
CA SER A 62 -26.91 0.35 14.89
C SER A 62 -26.35 1.09 13.68
N TRP A 63 -25.35 1.95 13.89
CA TRP A 63 -24.63 2.64 12.81
C TRP A 63 -23.95 1.68 11.86
N ARG A 64 -23.27 0.65 12.38
CA ARG A 64 -22.64 -0.38 11.54
C ARG A 64 -23.67 -1.17 10.72
N VAL A 65 -24.85 -1.46 11.29
CA VAL A 65 -25.95 -2.11 10.57
C VAL A 65 -26.46 -1.21 9.45
N LEU A 66 -26.74 0.07 9.73
CA LEU A 66 -27.19 1.04 8.73
C LEU A 66 -26.14 1.28 7.63
N ALA A 67 -24.87 1.45 7.99
CA ALA A 67 -23.78 1.62 7.04
C ALA A 67 -23.63 0.37 6.15
N ARG A 68 -23.73 -0.83 6.71
CA ARG A 68 -23.74 -2.07 5.93
C ARG A 68 -24.95 -2.16 5.01
N ALA A 69 -26.14 -1.80 5.50
CA ALA A 69 -27.35 -1.77 4.69
C ALA A 69 -27.21 -0.81 3.51
N PHE A 70 -26.73 0.42 3.75
CA PHE A 70 -26.48 1.41 2.71
C PHE A 70 -25.41 0.96 1.71
N CYS A 71 -24.30 0.37 2.18
CA CYS A 71 -23.29 -0.20 1.29
C CYS A 71 -23.85 -1.36 0.45
N SER A 72 -24.67 -2.22 1.05
CA SER A 72 -25.31 -3.34 0.34
C SER A 72 -26.34 -2.86 -0.67
N GLU A 73 -27.12 -1.83 -0.35
CA GLU A 73 -28.07 -1.19 -1.25
C GLU A 73 -27.34 -0.50 -2.40
N HIS A 74 -26.27 0.25 -2.10
CA HIS A 74 -25.43 0.88 -3.11
C HIS A 74 -24.82 -0.15 -4.06
N ALA A 75 -24.27 -1.25 -3.52
CA ALA A 75 -23.72 -2.34 -4.33
C ALA A 75 -24.81 -3.07 -5.13
N ALA A 76 -26.03 -3.19 -4.61
CA ALA A 76 -27.14 -3.87 -5.28
C ALA A 76 -27.83 -3.01 -6.35
N THR A 77 -27.85 -1.69 -6.19
CA THR A 77 -28.65 -0.77 -7.02
C THR A 77 -27.84 0.14 -7.93
N ARG A 78 -26.59 0.47 -7.56
CA ARG A 78 -25.76 1.45 -8.30
C ARG A 78 -24.55 0.85 -8.99
N VAL A 79 -24.25 -0.42 -8.72
CA VAL A 79 -23.17 -1.18 -9.37
C VAL A 79 -23.79 -2.35 -10.12
N LEU A 80 -23.43 -2.51 -11.40
CA LEU A 80 -23.93 -3.59 -12.23
C LEU A 80 -22.78 -4.20 -13.04
N ARG A 81 -22.75 -5.53 -13.11
CA ARG A 81 -21.87 -6.27 -14.02
C ARG A 81 -22.73 -6.95 -15.09
N MET A 82 -22.51 -6.57 -16.35
CA MET A 82 -23.11 -7.22 -17.51
C MET A 82 -22.11 -8.20 -18.09
N SER A 83 -22.51 -9.46 -18.19
CA SER A 83 -21.72 -10.50 -18.83
C SER A 83 -22.38 -10.87 -20.16
N PHE A 84 -21.57 -10.89 -21.21
CA PHE A 84 -21.93 -11.36 -22.54
C PHE A 84 -21.10 -12.59 -22.88
N THR A 85 -21.75 -13.58 -23.46
CA THR A 85 -21.14 -14.84 -23.91
C THR A 85 -21.28 -14.94 -25.40
N THR A 86 -20.18 -15.26 -26.09
CA THR A 86 -20.19 -15.37 -27.55
C THR A 86 -21.22 -16.39 -28.02
N GLY A 87 -22.14 -15.98 -28.89
CA GLY A 87 -23.26 -16.79 -29.38
C GLY A 87 -24.58 -16.68 -28.57
N GLN A 88 -24.63 -15.91 -27.49
CA GLN A 88 -25.84 -15.66 -26.68
C GLN A 88 -26.15 -14.16 -26.52
N GLU A 89 -25.52 -13.32 -27.34
CA GLU A 89 -25.51 -11.86 -27.20
C GLU A 89 -26.91 -11.26 -27.28
N ASP A 90 -27.74 -11.67 -28.24
CA ASP A 90 -29.09 -11.14 -28.43
C ASP A 90 -30.00 -11.40 -27.23
N GLN A 91 -29.97 -12.63 -26.71
CA GLN A 91 -30.78 -13.01 -25.54
C GLN A 91 -30.33 -12.23 -24.30
N GLN A 92 -29.02 -12.10 -24.12
CA GLN A 92 -28.42 -11.36 -23.02
C GLN A 92 -28.70 -9.85 -23.15
N GLN A 93 -28.62 -9.27 -24.34
CA GLN A 93 -28.99 -7.87 -24.59
C GLN A 93 -30.46 -7.63 -24.20
N GLN A 94 -31.40 -8.43 -24.70
CA GLN A 94 -32.82 -8.26 -24.36
C GLN A 94 -33.08 -8.44 -22.86
N GLN A 95 -32.32 -9.29 -22.18
CA GLN A 95 -32.39 -9.45 -20.74
C GLN A 95 -31.88 -8.20 -20.01
N TRP A 96 -30.74 -7.65 -20.43
CA TRP A 96 -30.16 -6.45 -19.83
C TRP A 96 -31.02 -5.21 -20.10
N GLU A 97 -31.54 -5.03 -21.31
CA GLU A 97 -32.47 -3.94 -21.64
C GLU A 97 -33.71 -3.97 -20.74
N ARG A 98 -34.34 -5.15 -20.58
CA ARG A 98 -35.49 -5.28 -19.67
C ARG A 98 -35.13 -4.94 -18.23
N ARG A 99 -33.94 -5.34 -17.77
CA ARG A 99 -33.47 -5.07 -16.41
C ARG A 99 -33.13 -3.61 -16.19
N LEU A 100 -32.54 -2.93 -17.16
CA LEU A 100 -32.20 -1.51 -17.08
C LEU A 100 -33.45 -0.62 -17.15
N ALA A 101 -34.44 -1.01 -17.96
CA ALA A 101 -35.72 -0.33 -18.05
C ALA A 101 -36.60 -0.53 -16.80
N ALA A 102 -36.52 -1.70 -16.15
CA ALA A 102 -37.29 -1.99 -14.95
C ALA A 102 -36.96 -1.01 -13.81
N ASP A 103 -38.00 -0.39 -13.25
CA ASP A 103 -37.90 0.55 -12.11
C ASP A 103 -36.84 1.65 -12.30
N ALA A 104 -36.65 2.11 -13.54
CA ALA A 104 -35.61 3.07 -13.92
C ALA A 104 -34.21 2.71 -13.37
N ALA A 105 -33.89 1.41 -13.28
CA ALA A 105 -32.65 0.91 -12.70
C ALA A 105 -31.42 1.48 -13.41
N GLY A 106 -31.45 1.60 -14.75
CA GLY A 106 -30.37 2.18 -15.52
C GLY A 106 -30.06 3.63 -15.15
N ALA A 107 -31.07 4.46 -14.88
CA ALA A 107 -30.87 5.86 -14.48
C ALA A 107 -30.23 6.01 -13.08
N ARG A 108 -30.37 4.99 -12.21
CA ARG A 108 -29.74 4.96 -10.88
C ARG A 108 -28.31 4.40 -10.90
N LEU A 109 -27.90 3.82 -12.03
CA LEU A 109 -26.61 3.16 -12.17
C LEU A 109 -25.47 4.19 -12.22
N LEU A 110 -24.42 3.95 -11.43
CA LEU A 110 -23.23 4.80 -11.36
C LEU A 110 -21.95 4.07 -11.76
N ASP A 111 -21.86 2.75 -11.55
CA ASP A 111 -20.72 1.90 -11.92
C ASP A 111 -21.22 0.72 -12.77
N LEU A 112 -20.73 0.63 -14.00
CA LEU A 112 -21.05 -0.42 -14.95
C LEU A 112 -19.78 -1.17 -15.31
N ARG A 113 -19.82 -2.49 -15.17
CA ARG A 113 -18.75 -3.39 -15.56
C ARG A 113 -19.22 -4.29 -16.69
N ILE A 114 -18.45 -4.37 -17.76
CA ILE A 114 -18.78 -5.18 -18.93
C ILE A 114 -17.75 -6.29 -19.03
N ALA A 115 -18.24 -7.52 -19.18
CA ALA A 115 -17.44 -8.72 -19.35
C ALA A 115 -17.88 -9.40 -20.64
N ILE A 116 -16.93 -9.72 -21.52
CA ILE A 116 -17.20 -10.51 -22.72
C ILE A 116 -16.37 -11.79 -22.62
N THR A 117 -17.05 -12.90 -22.43
CA THR A 117 -16.45 -14.22 -22.33
C THR A 117 -16.60 -14.96 -23.65
N ALA A 118 -15.50 -15.41 -24.24
CA ALA A 118 -15.55 -16.38 -25.33
C ALA A 118 -16.16 -17.68 -24.80
N GLU A 119 -17.19 -18.19 -25.47
CA GLU A 119 -17.67 -19.54 -25.23
C GLU A 119 -16.53 -20.51 -25.58
N ARG A 120 -16.21 -21.48 -24.70
CA ARG A 120 -15.31 -22.60 -25.06
C ARG A 120 -16.02 -23.46 -26.10
N ARG A 121 -16.06 -23.00 -27.35
CA ARG A 121 -16.38 -23.87 -28.47
C ARG A 121 -15.21 -24.81 -28.64
N ALA A 122 -15.48 -26.12 -28.58
CA ALA A 122 -14.52 -27.13 -28.99
C ALA A 122 -14.09 -26.76 -30.41
N LEU A 123 -12.81 -26.48 -30.58
CA LEU A 123 -12.28 -26.15 -31.88
C LEU A 123 -12.38 -27.42 -32.72
N TRP A 124 -12.49 -27.29 -34.04
CA TRP A 124 -12.69 -28.46 -34.92
C TRP A 124 -11.57 -29.52 -34.77
N TRP A 125 -10.36 -29.13 -34.37
CA TRP A 125 -9.28 -30.07 -34.02
C TRP A 125 -9.46 -30.78 -32.65
N ASP A 126 -10.31 -30.26 -31.76
CA ASP A 126 -10.73 -30.96 -30.54
C ASP A 126 -11.78 -32.06 -30.83
N LEU A 127 -12.45 -31.99 -31.99
CA LEU A 127 -13.39 -33.02 -32.46
C LEU A 127 -12.67 -34.23 -33.08
N ASP A 128 -11.52 -34.01 -33.72
CA ASP A 128 -10.67 -35.07 -34.26
C ASP A 128 -10.09 -35.97 -33.16
N ALA A 129 -9.79 -35.42 -31.98
CA ALA A 129 -9.31 -36.17 -30.82
C ALA A 129 -10.37 -37.13 -30.22
N GLN A 130 -11.64 -36.99 -30.61
CA GLN A 130 -12.76 -37.79 -30.10
C GLN A 130 -13.42 -38.70 -31.16
N GLY A 131 -12.87 -38.76 -32.38
CA GLY A 131 -13.31 -39.70 -33.43
C GLY A 131 -14.75 -39.48 -33.91
N ARG A 132 -15.30 -38.25 -33.79
CA ARG A 132 -16.61 -37.90 -34.36
C ARG A 132 -16.43 -37.16 -35.68
N GLU A 133 -16.88 -37.76 -36.77
CA GLU A 133 -16.91 -37.08 -38.06
C GLU A 133 -17.84 -35.85 -38.01
N PRO A 134 -17.42 -34.70 -38.58
CA PRO A 134 -18.26 -33.53 -38.68
C PRO A 134 -19.37 -33.76 -39.71
N SER A 135 -20.63 -33.62 -39.28
CA SER A 135 -21.78 -33.58 -40.18
C SER A 135 -21.63 -32.44 -41.19
N PRO A 136 -21.74 -32.70 -42.52
CA PRO A 136 -21.52 -31.68 -43.55
C PRO A 136 -22.54 -30.53 -43.54
N THR A 137 -23.57 -30.61 -42.71
CA THR A 137 -24.58 -29.55 -42.53
C THR A 137 -24.20 -28.45 -41.53
N LEU A 138 -23.10 -28.61 -40.77
CA LEU A 138 -22.65 -27.63 -39.77
C LEU A 138 -21.54 -26.69 -40.25
N GLY A 139 -20.88 -27.01 -41.37
CA GLY A 139 -19.74 -26.25 -41.89
C GLY A 139 -20.11 -25.04 -42.75
N GLU A 140 -21.26 -25.07 -43.43
CA GLU A 140 -21.62 -24.05 -44.43
C GLU A 140 -22.72 -23.08 -43.96
N ALA A 141 -23.48 -23.42 -42.91
CA ALA A 141 -24.43 -22.49 -42.28
C ALA A 141 -23.79 -21.59 -41.21
N ALA A 142 -22.56 -21.88 -40.79
CA ALA A 142 -21.89 -21.21 -39.67
C ALA A 142 -21.09 -19.96 -40.06
N THR A 143 -20.97 -19.64 -41.35
CA THR A 143 -20.07 -18.59 -41.85
C THR A 143 -20.76 -17.33 -42.36
N MET A 144 -22.10 -17.23 -42.41
CA MET A 144 -22.72 -16.03 -43.02
C MET A 144 -23.96 -15.38 -42.36
N GLU A 145 -24.54 -15.84 -41.23
CA GLU A 145 -25.84 -15.25 -40.78
C GLU A 145 -26.04 -14.88 -39.29
N HIS A 146 -25.02 -14.85 -38.43
CA HIS A 146 -25.21 -14.36 -37.03
C HIS A 146 -24.26 -13.22 -36.65
N SER A 147 -24.11 -12.26 -37.58
CA SER A 147 -23.52 -10.95 -37.35
C SER A 147 -24.57 -9.98 -36.83
N GLN A 148 -25.13 -10.22 -35.64
CA GLN A 148 -25.87 -9.19 -34.91
C GLN A 148 -25.22 -9.03 -33.54
N TRP A 149 -24.39 -7.98 -33.47
CA TRP A 149 -23.68 -7.56 -32.27
C TRP A 149 -24.58 -6.76 -31.34
N VAL A 150 -24.20 -6.73 -30.07
CA VAL A 150 -24.90 -5.99 -29.03
C VAL A 150 -25.05 -4.51 -29.42
N ASP A 151 -26.27 -3.99 -29.42
CA ASP A 151 -26.53 -2.56 -29.62
C ASP A 151 -26.17 -1.78 -28.35
N TRP A 152 -24.89 -1.44 -28.22
CA TRP A 152 -24.35 -0.69 -27.07
C TRP A 152 -24.99 0.69 -26.93
N GLY A 153 -25.44 1.30 -28.02
CA GLY A 153 -26.17 2.56 -28.01
C GLY A 153 -27.47 2.42 -27.22
N LYS A 154 -28.30 1.43 -27.55
CA LYS A 154 -29.55 1.15 -26.83
C LYS A 154 -29.35 0.85 -25.35
N LEU A 155 -28.31 0.08 -25.00
CA LEU A 155 -28.01 -0.23 -23.59
C LEU A 155 -27.53 0.99 -22.82
N LEU A 156 -26.55 1.74 -23.34
CA LEU A 156 -25.94 2.85 -22.63
C LEU A 156 -26.82 4.11 -22.61
N MET A 157 -27.77 4.25 -23.55
CA MET A 157 -28.83 5.26 -23.47
C MET A 157 -29.65 5.15 -22.17
N GLN A 158 -29.80 3.94 -21.63
CA GLN A 158 -30.55 3.71 -20.39
C GLN A 158 -29.74 4.04 -19.13
N CYS A 159 -28.43 4.32 -19.27
CA CYS A 159 -27.51 4.59 -18.16
C CYS A 159 -26.92 6.02 -18.19
N PRO A 160 -27.73 7.09 -18.26
CA PRO A 160 -27.24 8.45 -18.51
C PRO A 160 -26.37 9.04 -17.38
N ASN A 161 -26.55 8.55 -16.15
CA ASN A 161 -25.85 9.03 -14.95
C ASN A 161 -24.60 8.21 -14.61
N LEU A 162 -24.13 7.39 -15.54
CA LEU A 162 -22.96 6.53 -15.33
C LEU A 162 -21.71 7.37 -15.04
N ARG A 163 -21.02 7.06 -13.94
CA ARG A 163 -19.79 7.74 -13.50
C ARG A 163 -18.54 6.88 -13.69
N ARG A 164 -18.68 5.56 -13.68
CA ARG A 164 -17.58 4.61 -13.89
C ARG A 164 -17.96 3.56 -14.92
N LEU A 165 -17.11 3.38 -15.92
CA LEU A 165 -17.19 2.31 -16.90
C LEU A 165 -15.95 1.44 -16.78
N ASP A 166 -16.16 0.16 -16.46
CA ASP A 166 -15.11 -0.82 -16.28
C ASP A 166 -15.16 -1.87 -17.40
N LEU A 167 -14.18 -1.81 -18.31
CA LEU A 167 -14.03 -2.71 -19.44
C LEU A 167 -12.88 -3.70 -19.21
N ALA A 168 -12.40 -3.85 -17.97
CA ALA A 168 -11.30 -4.74 -17.60
C ALA A 168 -11.41 -6.19 -18.11
N GLU A 169 -12.64 -6.67 -18.32
CA GLU A 169 -12.98 -8.04 -18.70
C GLU A 169 -13.50 -8.14 -20.15
N VAL A 170 -13.32 -7.08 -20.94
CA VAL A 170 -13.48 -7.10 -22.40
C VAL A 170 -12.10 -7.39 -23.01
N PRO A 171 -11.95 -8.31 -23.98
CA PRO A 171 -10.66 -8.51 -24.64
C PRO A 171 -10.23 -7.23 -25.39
N LEU A 172 -8.95 -6.83 -25.27
CA LEU A 172 -8.46 -5.58 -25.89
C LEU A 172 -8.61 -5.57 -27.42
N HIS A 173 -8.49 -6.74 -28.07
CA HIS A 173 -8.66 -6.91 -29.52
C HIS A 173 -10.13 -7.09 -29.94
N HIS A 174 -11.07 -7.04 -29.01
CA HIS A 174 -12.47 -7.24 -29.32
C HIS A 174 -13.02 -6.01 -30.05
N PHE A 175 -13.62 -6.23 -31.23
CA PHE A 175 -14.20 -5.18 -32.08
C PHE A 175 -15.18 -4.25 -31.32
N ALA A 176 -15.92 -4.80 -30.35
CA ALA A 176 -16.93 -4.07 -29.58
C ALA A 176 -16.32 -2.96 -28.71
N LEU A 177 -15.01 -2.98 -28.46
CA LEU A 177 -14.37 -1.99 -27.60
C LEU A 177 -14.49 -0.57 -28.18
N GLY A 178 -14.32 -0.42 -29.50
CA GLY A 178 -14.52 0.86 -30.18
C GLY A 178 -15.96 1.35 -30.09
N GLU A 179 -16.93 0.47 -30.37
CA GLU A 179 -18.36 0.78 -30.30
C GLU A 179 -18.81 1.13 -28.88
N LEU A 180 -18.27 0.44 -27.88
CA LEU A 180 -18.51 0.74 -26.47
C LEU A 180 -18.03 2.14 -26.09
N LEU A 181 -16.83 2.54 -26.53
CA LEU A 181 -16.28 3.87 -26.27
C LEU A 181 -17.11 4.96 -26.97
N ASP A 182 -17.56 4.71 -28.21
CA ASP A 182 -18.44 5.64 -28.93
C ASP A 182 -19.80 5.79 -28.26
N ALA A 183 -20.45 4.68 -27.93
CA ALA A 183 -21.75 4.69 -27.28
C ALA A 183 -21.68 5.30 -25.87
N ALA A 184 -20.65 4.97 -25.09
CA ALA A 184 -20.44 5.55 -23.77
C ALA A 184 -20.18 7.05 -23.83
N SER A 185 -19.34 7.52 -24.76
CA SER A 185 -19.08 8.95 -24.91
C SER A 185 -20.28 9.75 -25.40
N THR A 186 -21.20 9.10 -26.12
CA THR A 186 -22.43 9.74 -26.62
C THR A 186 -23.51 9.83 -25.53
N HIS A 187 -23.71 8.76 -24.77
CA HIS A 187 -24.86 8.62 -23.87
C HIS A 187 -24.51 8.83 -22.39
N CYS A 188 -23.32 8.42 -21.95
CA CYS A 188 -22.85 8.52 -20.57
C CYS A 188 -22.00 9.78 -20.39
N LYS A 189 -22.64 10.95 -20.41
CA LYS A 189 -21.95 12.25 -20.41
C LYS A 189 -21.27 12.60 -19.09
N GLN A 190 -21.70 12.01 -17.97
CA GLN A 190 -21.17 12.27 -16.63
C GLN A 190 -20.04 11.32 -16.21
N LEU A 191 -19.40 10.66 -17.19
CA LEU A 191 -18.35 9.69 -16.89
C LEU A 191 -17.15 10.40 -16.23
N GLU A 192 -16.69 9.82 -15.11
CA GLU A 192 -15.54 10.30 -14.35
C GLU A 192 -14.39 9.29 -14.36
N ALA A 193 -14.68 8.00 -14.55
CA ALA A 193 -13.70 6.92 -14.50
C ALA A 193 -13.88 5.94 -15.68
N LEU A 194 -12.80 5.67 -16.40
CA LEU A 194 -12.73 4.65 -17.44
C LEU A 194 -11.61 3.66 -17.13
N VAL A 195 -11.94 2.36 -17.18
CA VAL A 195 -10.95 1.28 -17.06
C VAL A 195 -10.91 0.46 -18.33
N LEU A 196 -9.76 0.48 -19.01
CA LEU A 196 -9.53 -0.29 -20.23
C LEU A 196 -8.98 -1.70 -19.96
N PRO A 197 -9.19 -2.63 -20.91
CA PRO A 197 -8.58 -3.95 -20.87
C PRO A 197 -7.05 -3.92 -20.80
N LYS A 198 -6.49 -5.01 -20.27
CA LYS A 198 -5.07 -5.31 -20.39
C LYS A 198 -4.84 -6.16 -21.65
N LYS A 199 -3.70 -5.97 -22.34
CA LYS A 199 -3.24 -6.84 -23.44
C LYS A 199 -3.18 -8.29 -22.97
N ASP A 200 -3.88 -9.15 -23.70
CA ASP A 200 -3.79 -10.60 -23.51
C ASP A 200 -2.57 -11.13 -24.28
N ARG A 201 -1.74 -11.93 -23.63
CA ARG A 201 -0.53 -12.51 -24.23
C ARG A 201 -0.85 -13.60 -25.25
N LEU A 202 -2.02 -14.24 -25.13
CA LEU A 202 -2.44 -15.29 -26.05
C LEU A 202 -2.86 -14.75 -27.42
N HIS A 203 -3.20 -13.46 -27.48
CA HIS A 203 -3.76 -12.81 -28.67
C HIS A 203 -2.95 -11.55 -29.04
N SER A 204 -1.62 -11.60 -28.87
CA SER A 204 -0.73 -10.44 -29.12
C SER A 204 -0.95 -9.85 -30.50
N ASP A 205 -0.97 -10.69 -31.53
CA ASP A 205 -1.01 -10.26 -32.93
C ASP A 205 -2.34 -9.58 -33.27
N ALA A 206 -3.45 -10.08 -32.71
CA ALA A 206 -4.77 -9.49 -32.88
C ALA A 206 -4.90 -8.15 -32.14
N VAL A 207 -4.29 -8.02 -30.95
CA VAL A 207 -4.22 -6.74 -30.22
C VAL A 207 -3.40 -5.74 -31.01
N ASP A 208 -2.24 -6.16 -31.49
CA ASP A 208 -1.30 -5.34 -32.22
C ASP A 208 -1.89 -4.82 -33.54
N ALA A 209 -2.84 -5.54 -34.15
CA ALA A 209 -3.59 -5.10 -35.32
C ALA A 209 -4.75 -4.12 -35.03
N SER A 210 -5.26 -4.05 -33.78
CA SER A 210 -6.50 -3.33 -33.43
C SER A 210 -6.32 -2.21 -32.40
N ILE A 211 -5.15 -2.13 -31.77
CA ILE A 211 -4.88 -1.18 -30.68
C ILE A 211 -4.92 0.27 -31.15
N ASP A 212 -4.43 0.57 -32.35
CA ASP A 212 -4.40 1.95 -32.87
C ASP A 212 -5.83 2.49 -33.10
N GLU A 213 -6.71 1.68 -33.70
CA GLU A 213 -8.14 2.02 -33.85
C GLU A 213 -8.80 2.21 -32.48
N THR A 214 -8.50 1.33 -31.51
CA THR A 214 -9.01 1.46 -30.14
C THR A 214 -8.59 2.78 -29.50
N PHE A 215 -7.33 3.20 -29.68
CA PHE A 215 -6.83 4.46 -29.14
C PHE A 215 -7.40 5.68 -29.85
N TRP A 216 -7.61 5.61 -31.17
CA TRP A 216 -8.33 6.65 -31.90
C TRP A 216 -9.76 6.85 -31.36
N ARG A 217 -10.49 5.75 -31.12
CA ARG A 217 -11.81 5.77 -30.48
C ARG A 217 -11.76 6.31 -29.05
N LEU A 218 -10.75 5.93 -28.27
CA LEU A 218 -10.52 6.46 -26.93
C LEU A 218 -10.33 7.97 -26.95
N TYR A 219 -9.47 8.52 -27.80
CA TYR A 219 -9.23 9.96 -27.86
C TYR A 219 -10.48 10.73 -28.30
N THR A 220 -11.23 10.17 -29.24
CA THR A 220 -12.53 10.73 -29.66
C THR A 220 -13.52 10.76 -28.50
N ALA A 221 -13.60 9.67 -27.72
CA ALA A 221 -14.44 9.59 -26.53
C ALA A 221 -14.01 10.57 -25.44
N LEU A 222 -12.70 10.67 -25.16
CA LEU A 222 -12.12 11.63 -24.21
C LEU A 222 -12.45 13.07 -24.59
N LYS A 223 -12.40 13.41 -25.88
CA LYS A 223 -12.76 14.74 -26.37
C LYS A 223 -14.23 15.09 -26.07
N ARG A 224 -15.15 14.16 -26.33
CA ARG A 224 -16.57 14.35 -26.02
C ARG A 224 -16.83 14.53 -24.53
N TRP A 225 -16.18 13.73 -23.68
CA TRP A 225 -16.29 13.92 -22.22
C TRP A 225 -15.64 15.23 -21.76
N HIS A 226 -14.53 15.63 -22.37
CA HIS A 226 -13.86 16.90 -22.08
C HIS A 226 -14.79 18.09 -22.31
N GLU A 227 -15.50 18.11 -23.44
CA GLU A 227 -16.43 19.19 -23.81
C GLU A 227 -17.60 19.33 -22.81
N VAL A 228 -18.00 18.25 -22.12
CA VAL A 228 -19.14 18.28 -21.20
C VAL A 228 -18.73 18.46 -19.74
N THR A 229 -17.76 17.68 -19.25
CA THR A 229 -17.41 17.63 -17.82
C THR A 229 -16.02 18.21 -17.51
N GLY A 230 -15.27 18.60 -18.55
CA GLY A 230 -13.86 18.98 -18.43
C GLY A 230 -12.91 17.79 -18.37
N GLY A 231 -13.40 16.58 -18.66
CA GLY A 231 -12.59 15.37 -18.81
C GLY A 231 -12.74 14.38 -17.66
N LEU A 232 -12.10 13.22 -17.80
CA LEU A 232 -12.13 12.16 -16.80
C LEU A 232 -11.25 12.51 -15.58
N ARG A 233 -11.63 11.98 -14.41
CA ARG A 233 -10.87 12.06 -13.16
C ARG A 233 -10.03 10.81 -12.91
N GLN A 234 -10.42 9.66 -13.46
CA GLN A 234 -9.65 8.43 -13.42
C GLN A 234 -9.56 7.81 -14.82
N LEU A 235 -8.36 7.42 -15.21
CA LEU A 235 -8.11 6.73 -16.46
C LEU A 235 -7.12 5.59 -16.23
N THR A 236 -7.58 4.35 -16.42
CA THR A 236 -6.77 3.15 -16.29
C THR A 236 -6.50 2.59 -17.69
N VAL A 237 -5.27 2.75 -18.20
CA VAL A 237 -4.84 2.25 -19.52
C VAL A 237 -3.63 1.33 -19.36
N PRO A 238 -3.83 0.02 -19.18
CA PRO A 238 -2.73 -0.91 -18.86
C PRO A 238 -1.83 -1.28 -20.03
N SER A 239 -2.22 -0.98 -21.27
CA SER A 239 -1.55 -1.46 -22.47
C SER A 239 -1.65 -0.44 -23.60
N ARG A 240 -0.58 -0.32 -24.38
CA ARG A 240 -0.38 0.60 -25.52
C ARG A 240 0.37 -0.13 -26.63
N SER A 241 0.43 0.48 -27.81
CA SER A 241 1.19 -0.06 -28.95
C SER A 241 2.65 -0.34 -28.56
N GLU A 242 3.12 -1.55 -28.84
CA GLU A 242 4.49 -1.98 -28.55
C GLU A 242 5.44 -1.73 -29.73
N PHE A 243 4.91 -1.49 -30.94
CA PHE A 243 5.69 -1.22 -32.14
C PHE A 243 6.35 0.17 -32.10
N ASP A 244 5.55 1.20 -31.76
CA ASP A 244 6.04 2.56 -31.54
C ASP A 244 5.77 3.00 -30.11
N ARG A 245 6.58 2.48 -29.18
CA ARG A 245 6.40 2.76 -27.74
C ARG A 245 6.52 4.24 -27.42
N GLU A 246 7.42 4.95 -28.09
CA GLU A 246 7.66 6.37 -27.84
C GLU A 246 6.54 7.23 -28.41
N GLY A 247 6.19 7.05 -29.69
CA GLY A 247 5.10 7.77 -30.34
C GLY A 247 3.77 7.54 -29.63
N ALA A 248 3.41 6.29 -29.35
CA ALA A 248 2.16 5.96 -28.67
C ALA A 248 2.10 6.52 -27.23
N SER A 249 3.21 6.52 -26.49
CA SER A 249 3.23 7.09 -25.13
C SER A 249 3.18 8.62 -25.15
N ASN A 250 3.87 9.26 -26.10
CA ASN A 250 3.86 10.71 -26.28
C ASN A 250 2.47 11.21 -26.69
N GLU A 251 1.85 10.57 -27.69
CA GLU A 251 0.49 10.87 -28.11
C GLU A 251 -0.50 10.68 -26.96
N PHE A 252 -0.40 9.57 -26.22
CA PHE A 252 -1.26 9.30 -25.08
C PHE A 252 -1.15 10.37 -24.00
N LEU A 253 0.06 10.74 -23.55
CA LEU A 253 0.21 11.78 -22.53
C LEU A 253 -0.21 13.16 -23.06
N ALA A 254 0.04 13.46 -24.34
CA ALA A 254 -0.41 14.70 -24.97
C ALA A 254 -1.94 14.80 -25.03
N ALA A 255 -2.63 13.69 -25.30
CA ALA A 255 -4.09 13.62 -25.24
C ALA A 255 -4.60 13.76 -23.81
N VAL A 256 -3.99 13.06 -22.84
CA VAL A 256 -4.40 13.12 -21.43
C VAL A 256 -4.24 14.52 -20.85
N GLN A 257 -3.12 15.20 -21.10
CA GLN A 257 -2.92 16.56 -20.58
C GLN A 257 -3.94 17.56 -21.16
N ALA A 258 -4.33 17.39 -22.42
CA ALA A 258 -5.24 18.30 -23.10
C ALA A 258 -6.71 18.02 -22.73
N LEU A 259 -7.09 16.75 -22.67
CA LEU A 259 -8.49 16.32 -22.56
C LEU A 259 -8.89 15.96 -21.12
N CYS A 260 -7.94 15.68 -20.23
CA CYS A 260 -8.19 15.30 -18.84
C CYS A 260 -7.36 16.13 -17.84
N PRO A 261 -7.46 17.48 -17.83
CA PRO A 261 -6.65 18.33 -16.94
C PRO A 261 -6.93 18.12 -15.45
N ARG A 262 -8.08 17.54 -15.09
CA ARG A 262 -8.48 17.24 -13.70
C ARG A 262 -8.22 15.78 -13.30
N LEU A 263 -7.33 15.10 -14.01
CA LEU A 263 -7.00 13.70 -13.74
C LEU A 263 -6.42 13.54 -12.34
N GLU A 264 -7.07 12.71 -11.53
CA GLU A 264 -6.66 12.33 -10.18
C GLU A 264 -5.89 11.00 -10.16
N PHE A 265 -6.23 10.08 -11.07
CA PHE A 265 -5.66 8.74 -11.13
C PHE A 265 -5.28 8.34 -12.56
N LEU A 266 -3.98 8.08 -12.76
CA LEU A 266 -3.44 7.39 -13.92
C LEU A 266 -2.84 6.06 -13.44
N ASP A 267 -3.67 5.02 -13.36
CA ASP A 267 -3.38 3.82 -12.56
C ASP A 267 -3.40 2.51 -13.37
N GLY A 268 -3.18 2.59 -14.69
CA GLY A 268 -3.01 1.43 -15.58
C GLY A 268 -2.03 0.39 -15.01
N TRP A 269 -0.94 0.87 -14.41
CA TRP A 269 0.16 0.06 -13.92
C TRP A 269 -0.27 -0.93 -12.86
N LYS A 270 -1.28 -0.60 -12.05
CA LYS A 270 -1.81 -1.49 -11.01
C LYS A 270 -2.35 -2.81 -11.57
N ARG A 271 -2.76 -2.83 -12.83
CA ARG A 271 -3.30 -4.02 -13.52
C ARG A 271 -2.22 -5.00 -13.93
N SER A 272 -0.98 -4.52 -14.09
CA SER A 272 0.19 -5.35 -14.44
C SER A 272 1.27 -5.37 -13.37
N TYR A 273 1.10 -4.59 -12.30
CA TYR A 273 2.05 -4.51 -11.20
C TYR A 273 2.16 -5.85 -10.50
N SER A 274 3.36 -6.40 -10.53
CA SER A 274 3.73 -7.59 -9.78
C SER A 274 4.98 -7.29 -8.98
N GLU A 275 4.86 -7.50 -7.68
CA GLU A 275 5.98 -7.46 -6.77
C GLU A 275 6.29 -8.91 -6.36
N ASN A 276 7.27 -9.50 -7.04
CA ASN A 276 7.75 -10.82 -6.67
C ASN A 276 8.80 -10.71 -5.57
N THR A 277 9.24 -11.85 -5.02
CA THR A 277 10.28 -11.89 -3.98
C THR A 277 11.59 -11.21 -4.36
N ARG A 278 11.85 -10.98 -5.66
CA ARG A 278 13.10 -10.43 -6.17
C ARG A 278 12.97 -9.11 -6.93
N LEU A 279 11.92 -8.95 -7.74
CA LEU A 279 11.82 -7.90 -8.74
C LEU A 279 10.41 -7.30 -8.76
N VAL A 280 10.31 -6.02 -9.10
CA VAL A 280 9.05 -5.39 -9.51
C VAL A 280 8.99 -5.40 -11.03
N ALA A 281 7.85 -5.83 -11.54
CA ALA A 281 7.54 -5.78 -12.96
C ALA A 281 6.17 -5.16 -13.18
N SER A 282 6.09 -4.34 -14.22
CA SER A 282 4.83 -3.85 -14.80
C SER A 282 4.94 -4.02 -16.32
N ASP A 283 3.83 -4.40 -16.96
CA ASP A 283 3.75 -4.45 -18.41
C ASP A 283 3.55 -3.02 -18.97
N GLU A 284 2.94 -2.11 -18.19
CA GLU A 284 2.86 -0.70 -18.56
C GLU A 284 4.24 -0.01 -18.42
N SER A 285 4.61 0.76 -19.45
CA SER A 285 5.73 1.71 -19.45
C SER A 285 5.37 2.94 -20.29
N LEU A 286 5.79 4.13 -19.86
CA LEU A 286 5.64 5.41 -20.54
C LEU A 286 7.00 5.83 -21.10
N CYS A 287 7.25 5.46 -22.36
CA CYS A 287 8.43 5.91 -23.09
C CYS A 287 8.15 7.31 -23.64
N VAL A 288 8.35 8.34 -22.83
CA VAL A 288 7.96 9.70 -23.24
C VAL A 288 9.15 10.61 -23.36
N SER A 289 9.08 11.54 -24.30
CA SER A 289 10.07 12.59 -24.46
C SER A 289 10.02 13.53 -23.25
N ARG A 290 11.15 14.20 -22.98
CA ARG A 290 11.24 15.14 -21.85
C ARG A 290 10.25 16.30 -21.97
N GLU A 291 9.99 16.74 -23.20
CA GLU A 291 9.07 17.84 -23.48
C GLU A 291 7.63 17.48 -23.13
N VAL A 292 7.16 16.32 -23.60
CA VAL A 292 5.81 15.82 -23.30
C VAL A 292 5.66 15.57 -21.80
N TRP A 293 6.66 14.95 -21.16
CA TRP A 293 6.65 14.73 -19.71
C TRP A 293 6.58 16.03 -18.91
N THR A 294 7.32 17.06 -19.32
CA THR A 294 7.32 18.38 -18.64
C THR A 294 5.95 19.03 -18.73
N THR A 295 5.34 19.00 -19.92
CA THR A 295 4.00 19.56 -20.14
C THR A 295 2.94 18.80 -19.34
N PHE A 296 3.01 17.47 -19.33
CA PHE A 296 2.13 16.61 -18.52
C PHE A 296 2.25 16.95 -17.03
N CYS A 297 3.47 17.07 -16.51
CA CYS A 297 3.73 17.41 -15.11
C CYS A 297 3.14 18.76 -14.71
N SER A 298 3.15 19.75 -15.61
CA SER A 298 2.57 21.07 -15.35
C SER A 298 1.04 21.08 -15.40
N SER A 299 0.45 20.26 -16.27
CA SER A 299 -0.99 20.24 -16.52
C SER A 299 -1.77 19.38 -15.51
N CYS A 300 -1.24 18.20 -15.16
CA CYS A 300 -1.91 17.24 -14.28
C CYS A 300 -1.60 17.50 -12.79
N ALA A 301 -2.06 18.62 -12.25
CA ALA A 301 -1.83 19.00 -10.85
C ALA A 301 -2.74 18.27 -9.84
N ALA A 302 -3.86 17.70 -10.30
CA ALA A 302 -4.86 17.04 -9.46
C ALA A 302 -4.51 15.60 -9.06
N LEU A 303 -3.36 15.07 -9.51
CA LEU A 303 -2.94 13.70 -9.22
C LEU A 303 -2.94 13.41 -7.73
N ARG A 304 -3.51 12.26 -7.35
CA ARG A 304 -3.62 11.78 -5.97
C ARG A 304 -2.64 10.67 -5.66
N GLU A 305 -2.28 9.89 -6.66
CA GLU A 305 -1.36 8.77 -6.56
C GLU A 305 -0.48 8.68 -7.81
N PHE A 306 0.79 8.39 -7.62
CA PHE A 306 1.72 8.13 -8.73
C PHE A 306 2.78 7.09 -8.35
N SER A 307 3.16 6.24 -9.31
CA SER A 307 4.23 5.26 -9.14
C SER A 307 5.30 5.45 -10.22
N TRP A 308 6.57 5.49 -9.80
CA TRP A 308 7.71 5.56 -10.70
C TRP A 308 7.96 4.28 -11.50
N VAL A 309 7.18 3.22 -11.27
CA VAL A 309 7.27 1.95 -12.01
C VAL A 309 7.05 2.12 -13.53
N ILE A 310 6.38 3.18 -13.96
CA ILE A 310 6.04 3.38 -15.38
C ILE A 310 6.91 4.40 -16.11
N VAL A 311 7.79 5.14 -15.42
CA VAL A 311 8.62 6.19 -16.04
C VAL A 311 10.10 5.99 -15.73
N PRO A 312 11.03 6.56 -16.53
CA PRO A 312 12.45 6.52 -16.22
C PRO A 312 12.78 7.06 -14.82
N PHE A 313 13.63 6.33 -14.10
CA PHE A 313 14.12 6.73 -12.78
C PHE A 313 15.35 7.63 -12.93
N SER A 314 15.12 8.91 -13.24
CA SER A 314 16.20 9.91 -13.44
C SER A 314 15.78 11.32 -13.00
N ASP A 315 16.78 12.16 -12.73
CA ASP A 315 16.61 13.58 -12.38
C ASP A 315 15.90 14.34 -13.50
N GLU A 316 16.07 13.93 -14.76
CA GLU A 316 15.36 14.52 -15.90
C GLU A 316 13.84 14.40 -15.80
N PHE A 317 13.35 13.36 -15.09
CA PHE A 317 11.94 13.15 -14.83
C PHE A 317 11.53 13.67 -13.45
N PHE A 318 12.41 13.59 -12.46
CA PHE A 318 12.15 14.11 -11.10
C PHE A 318 11.98 15.63 -11.09
N LEU A 319 12.85 16.35 -11.81
CA LEU A 319 12.89 17.81 -11.76
C LEU A 319 11.60 18.46 -12.33
N PRO A 320 11.10 18.10 -13.53
CA PRO A 320 9.83 18.65 -14.02
C PRO A 320 8.64 18.30 -13.13
N PHE A 321 8.61 17.08 -12.60
CA PHE A 321 7.54 16.63 -11.69
C PHE A 321 7.55 17.44 -10.40
N GLY A 322 8.72 17.61 -9.77
CA GLY A 322 8.87 18.36 -8.52
C GLY A 322 8.71 19.88 -8.66
N LYS A 323 9.05 20.46 -9.83
CA LYS A 323 8.87 21.89 -10.12
C LYS A 323 7.41 22.31 -10.10
N SER A 324 6.51 21.45 -10.58
CA SER A 324 5.08 21.74 -10.62
C SER A 324 4.42 21.11 -9.39
N THR A 325 3.85 21.90 -8.49
CA THR A 325 3.26 21.36 -7.25
C THR A 325 2.06 20.45 -7.53
N LYS A 326 2.00 19.28 -6.87
CA LYS A 326 0.84 18.37 -6.85
C LYS A 326 0.17 18.44 -5.47
N PRO A 327 -0.75 19.40 -5.24
CA PRO A 327 -1.30 19.67 -3.92
C PRO A 327 -2.23 18.56 -3.39
N GLN A 328 -2.64 17.60 -4.23
CA GLN A 328 -3.53 16.51 -3.84
C GLN A 328 -2.83 15.14 -3.80
N LEU A 329 -1.53 15.08 -4.12
CA LEU A 329 -0.80 13.82 -4.20
C LEU A 329 -0.51 13.30 -2.80
N THR A 330 -1.19 12.23 -2.42
CA THR A 330 -1.11 11.61 -1.09
C THR A 330 -0.28 10.34 -1.10
N HIS A 331 -0.16 9.66 -2.25
CA HIS A 331 0.54 8.39 -2.38
C HIS A 331 1.61 8.46 -3.48
N LEU A 332 2.85 8.16 -3.11
CA LEU A 332 3.98 8.13 -4.03
C LEU A 332 4.74 6.82 -3.85
N GLN A 333 4.96 6.10 -4.95
CA GLN A 333 5.84 4.93 -4.97
C GLN A 333 7.07 5.22 -5.82
N LEU A 334 8.25 4.97 -5.25
CA LEU A 334 9.54 5.05 -5.93
C LEU A 334 10.09 3.64 -6.10
N THR A 335 10.11 3.16 -7.34
CA THR A 335 10.57 1.82 -7.71
C THR A 335 11.06 1.83 -9.14
N TYR A 336 11.78 0.79 -9.53
CA TYR A 336 12.12 0.52 -10.92
C TYR A 336 11.29 -0.63 -11.47
N ASN A 337 11.02 -0.61 -12.78
CA ASN A 337 10.39 -1.72 -13.47
C ASN A 337 11.43 -2.49 -14.27
N THR A 338 11.69 -3.74 -13.89
CA THR A 338 12.70 -4.55 -14.57
C THR A 338 12.27 -5.05 -15.95
N ARG A 339 11.03 -4.82 -16.36
CA ARG A 339 10.52 -5.07 -17.73
C ARG A 339 10.45 -3.81 -18.58
N ALA A 340 10.77 -2.64 -18.02
CA ALA A 340 10.72 -1.41 -18.79
C ALA A 340 11.79 -1.40 -19.90
N PRO A 341 11.52 -0.75 -21.04
CA PRO A 341 12.51 -0.58 -22.11
C PRO A 341 13.60 0.43 -21.79
N PHE A 342 13.37 1.32 -20.83
CA PHE A 342 14.37 2.27 -20.36
C PHE A 342 15.23 1.65 -19.25
N ARG A 343 16.50 2.02 -19.24
CA ARG A 343 17.50 1.54 -18.27
C ARG A 343 17.77 2.59 -17.22
N ILE A 344 18.24 2.15 -16.06
CA ILE A 344 18.76 3.02 -15.01
C ILE A 344 20.26 3.16 -15.18
N ARG A 345 20.77 4.39 -15.03
CA ARG A 345 22.21 4.64 -14.87
C ARG A 345 22.46 5.46 -13.60
N ARG A 346 23.48 5.09 -12.83
CA ARG A 346 23.77 5.69 -11.52
C ARG A 346 24.04 7.20 -11.54
N ASN A 347 24.48 7.74 -12.67
CA ASN A 347 24.75 9.17 -12.84
C ASN A 347 23.53 9.98 -13.29
N GLU A 348 22.40 9.33 -13.59
CA GLU A 348 21.19 9.99 -14.10
C GLU A 348 20.21 10.37 -12.99
N TYR A 349 20.41 9.93 -11.75
CA TYR A 349 19.58 10.28 -10.59
C TYR A 349 20.42 10.71 -9.40
N SER A 350 19.86 11.55 -8.53
CA SER A 350 20.54 12.03 -7.33
C SER A 350 19.59 12.26 -6.15
N THR A 351 20.17 12.30 -4.93
CA THR A 351 19.46 12.76 -3.72
C THR A 351 18.82 14.14 -3.93
N ARG A 352 19.47 15.04 -4.68
CA ARG A 352 18.96 16.39 -4.94
C ARG A 352 17.72 16.35 -5.83
N GLY A 353 17.73 15.54 -6.90
CA GLY A 353 16.56 15.36 -7.77
C GLY A 353 15.38 14.77 -7.00
N LEU A 354 15.62 13.74 -6.19
CA LEU A 354 14.59 13.17 -5.31
C LEU A 354 14.04 14.17 -4.28
N SER A 355 14.90 15.04 -3.75
CA SER A 355 14.49 16.10 -2.81
C SER A 355 13.58 17.13 -3.48
N VAL A 356 13.86 17.49 -4.74
CA VAL A 356 12.98 18.37 -5.54
C VAL A 356 11.64 17.69 -5.83
N LEU A 357 11.67 16.39 -6.15
CA LEU A 357 10.47 15.59 -6.40
C LEU A 357 9.51 15.57 -5.20
N VAL A 358 10.01 15.26 -4.00
CA VAL A 358 9.17 15.29 -2.79
C VAL A 358 8.76 16.72 -2.41
N GLY A 359 9.60 17.71 -2.73
CA GLY A 359 9.25 19.13 -2.60
C GLY A 359 8.03 19.55 -3.41
N GLY A 360 7.75 18.88 -4.53
CA GLY A 360 6.54 19.08 -5.32
C GLY A 360 5.27 18.44 -4.74
N CYS A 361 5.36 17.68 -3.65
CA CYS A 361 4.26 16.85 -3.12
C CYS A 361 3.88 17.21 -1.67
N PRO A 362 3.39 18.43 -1.38
CA PRO A 362 3.18 18.90 -0.01
C PRO A 362 2.09 18.15 0.77
N ALA A 363 1.15 17.50 0.07
CA ALA A 363 0.09 16.70 0.68
C ALA A 363 0.43 15.22 0.83
N LEU A 364 1.70 14.83 0.62
CA LEU A 364 2.12 13.44 0.67
C LEU A 364 1.87 12.83 2.06
N GLU A 365 1.13 11.72 2.08
CA GLU A 365 0.80 10.95 3.28
C GLU A 365 1.55 9.61 3.30
N HIS A 366 1.78 9.01 2.14
CA HIS A 366 2.37 7.68 1.99
C HIS A 366 3.49 7.68 0.95
N LEU A 367 4.71 7.37 1.41
CA LEU A 367 5.86 7.12 0.56
C LEU A 367 6.30 5.65 0.69
N ASP A 368 6.32 4.92 -0.43
CA ASP A 368 6.85 3.56 -0.53
C ASP A 368 8.03 3.51 -1.52
N VAL A 369 9.22 3.23 -1.01
CA VAL A 369 10.43 3.04 -1.80
C VAL A 369 10.75 1.55 -1.87
N VAL A 370 10.72 0.99 -3.07
CA VAL A 370 10.95 -0.43 -3.33
C VAL A 370 12.20 -0.59 -4.18
N LEU A 371 13.23 -1.16 -3.57
CA LEU A 371 14.53 -1.42 -4.20
C LEU A 371 14.64 -2.90 -4.60
N HIS A 372 15.47 -3.22 -5.59
CA HIS A 372 15.76 -4.60 -6.00
C HIS A 372 17.21 -4.94 -5.70
N ARG A 373 17.51 -6.21 -5.42
CA ARG A 373 18.86 -6.76 -5.54
C ARG A 373 18.91 -7.81 -6.63
N LEU A 374 19.77 -7.61 -7.62
CA LEU A 374 20.22 -8.69 -8.49
C LEU A 374 21.21 -9.56 -7.70
N GLN A 375 21.03 -10.88 -7.72
CA GLN A 375 22.00 -11.76 -7.09
C GLN A 375 23.24 -11.90 -7.98
N PRO A 376 24.43 -12.20 -7.43
CA PRO A 376 25.64 -12.42 -8.24
C PRO A 376 25.49 -13.52 -9.30
N CYS A 377 24.58 -14.48 -9.11
CA CYS A 377 24.25 -15.49 -10.12
C CYS A 377 23.45 -14.95 -11.31
N ASP A 378 22.79 -13.80 -11.15
CA ASP A 378 22.07 -13.11 -12.23
C ASP A 378 23.04 -12.23 -13.07
N ALA A 379 24.25 -11.93 -12.55
CA ALA A 379 25.28 -11.14 -13.23
C ALA A 379 25.88 -11.83 -14.47
N LEU A 380 25.76 -13.15 -14.57
CA LEU A 380 26.16 -13.92 -15.76
C LEU A 380 25.14 -13.81 -16.90
N ILE A 381 23.90 -13.38 -16.61
CA ILE A 381 22.82 -13.18 -17.59
C ILE A 381 22.64 -11.68 -17.88
N TYR A 382 22.89 -10.83 -16.87
CA TYR A 382 22.83 -9.38 -16.95
C TYR A 382 24.18 -8.78 -16.51
N PRO A 383 25.11 -8.52 -17.44
CA PRO A 383 26.46 -8.02 -17.12
C PRO A 383 26.50 -6.58 -16.54
N GLN A 384 25.36 -6.01 -16.15
CA GLN A 384 25.20 -4.59 -15.86
C GLN A 384 24.65 -4.37 -14.45
N VAL A 385 25.57 -4.35 -13.48
CA VAL A 385 25.36 -3.93 -12.08
C VAL A 385 24.87 -2.45 -11.97
N ASP A 386 24.82 -1.74 -13.11
CA ASP A 386 24.36 -0.36 -13.25
C ASP A 386 22.83 -0.22 -13.33
N GLU A 387 22.07 -1.28 -13.59
CA GLU A 387 20.60 -1.25 -13.70
C GLU A 387 19.88 -1.38 -12.34
N MET A 388 20.50 -0.87 -11.27
CA MET A 388 19.91 -0.86 -9.92
C MET A 388 19.88 0.56 -9.37
N ILE A 389 18.79 0.87 -8.67
CA ILE A 389 18.70 2.10 -7.87
C ILE A 389 19.68 1.96 -6.71
N ASP A 390 20.65 2.86 -6.64
CA ASP A 390 21.56 2.99 -5.53
C ASP A 390 20.77 3.39 -4.28
N ALA A 391 20.83 2.55 -3.26
CA ALA A 391 20.18 2.81 -1.97
C ALA A 391 20.69 4.08 -1.29
N ASP A 392 21.94 4.48 -1.56
CA ASP A 392 22.59 5.58 -0.86
C ASP A 392 22.05 6.96 -1.26
N VAL A 393 21.25 7.05 -2.33
CA VAL A 393 20.56 8.30 -2.70
C VAL A 393 19.43 8.66 -1.73
N PHE A 394 18.88 7.68 -1.01
CA PHE A 394 17.87 7.86 0.04
C PHE A 394 18.53 8.11 1.40
N ASN A 395 19.43 9.09 1.47
CA ASN A 395 20.23 9.42 2.66
C ASN A 395 19.54 10.40 3.62
N ASP A 396 20.27 10.84 4.66
CA ASP A 396 19.78 11.81 5.64
C ASP A 396 19.28 13.13 5.02
N GLU A 397 19.91 13.62 3.94
CA GLU A 397 19.49 14.85 3.26
C GLU A 397 18.14 14.68 2.56
N PHE A 398 17.90 13.51 1.95
CA PHE A 398 16.58 13.17 1.41
C PHE A 398 15.52 13.15 2.52
N ILE A 399 15.82 12.53 3.66
CA ILE A 399 14.90 12.45 4.81
C ILE A 399 14.60 13.84 5.40
N LEU A 400 15.60 14.71 5.48
CA LEU A 400 15.44 16.11 5.88
C LEU A 400 14.54 16.88 4.91
N ALA A 401 14.76 16.73 3.61
CA ALA A 401 13.90 17.35 2.59
C ALA A 401 12.46 16.84 2.68
N LEU A 402 12.27 15.53 2.80
CA LEU A 402 10.97 14.87 2.89
C LEU A 402 10.16 15.39 4.08
N THR A 403 10.73 15.37 5.28
CA THR A 403 10.04 15.81 6.50
C THR A 403 9.76 17.31 6.52
N LYS A 404 10.63 18.13 5.91
CA LYS A 404 10.43 19.57 5.78
C LYS A 404 9.30 19.93 4.79
N THR A 405 9.20 19.20 3.69
CA THR A 405 8.29 19.52 2.58
C THR A 405 6.94 18.81 2.68
N CYS A 406 6.88 17.66 3.34
CA CYS A 406 5.69 16.82 3.45
C CYS A 406 5.20 16.75 4.92
N PRO A 407 4.57 17.81 5.45
CA PRO A 407 4.14 17.85 6.85
C PRO A 407 3.05 16.83 7.17
N ARG A 408 2.31 16.34 6.16
CA ARG A 408 1.23 15.33 6.32
C ARG A 408 1.72 13.89 6.26
N LEU A 409 3.02 13.66 6.11
CA LEU A 409 3.56 12.31 5.94
C LEU A 409 3.17 11.41 7.12
N HIS A 410 2.41 10.36 6.80
CA HIS A 410 1.86 9.40 7.74
C HIS A 410 2.60 8.06 7.72
N SER A 411 3.11 7.66 6.54
CA SER A 411 3.81 6.40 6.33
C SER A 411 5.03 6.57 5.45
N LEU A 412 6.18 6.12 5.93
CA LEU A 412 7.41 5.98 5.18
C LEU A 412 7.84 4.52 5.17
N ARG A 413 8.04 3.96 3.98
CA ARG A 413 8.60 2.62 3.79
C ARG A 413 9.77 2.68 2.81
N ILE A 414 10.92 2.14 3.20
CA ILE A 414 12.10 1.95 2.35
C ILE A 414 12.54 0.51 2.54
N ARG A 415 12.34 -0.29 1.50
CA ARG A 415 12.44 -1.74 1.55
C ARG A 415 13.07 -2.29 0.29
N GLU A 416 13.67 -3.47 0.41
CA GLU A 416 14.49 -4.03 -0.66
C GLU A 416 14.15 -5.51 -0.88
N LEU A 417 13.77 -5.81 -2.12
CA LEU A 417 13.43 -7.13 -2.64
C LEU A 417 14.72 -7.92 -2.98
N GLY A 418 14.59 -9.23 -3.19
CA GLY A 418 15.73 -10.13 -3.48
C GLY A 418 16.44 -10.61 -2.22
N SER A 419 15.86 -10.26 -1.09
CA SER A 419 16.39 -10.45 0.25
C SER A 419 16.21 -11.87 0.81
N SER A 420 15.55 -12.75 0.06
CA SER A 420 15.30 -14.15 0.41
C SER A 420 15.92 -15.09 -0.63
N SER A 421 17.18 -15.52 -0.43
CA SER A 421 17.70 -16.86 -0.76
C SER A 421 19.23 -16.89 -0.71
N SER A 422 19.78 -17.64 0.26
CA SER A 422 20.83 -18.66 0.10
C SER A 422 22.07 -18.46 -0.82
N SER A 423 22.45 -17.27 -1.28
CA SER A 423 23.70 -17.14 -2.03
C SER A 423 24.90 -17.12 -1.09
N ARG A 424 25.65 -18.21 -1.17
CA ARG A 424 26.91 -18.49 -0.49
C ARG A 424 27.93 -17.37 -0.72
N ALA A 425 28.77 -17.17 0.30
CA ALA A 425 30.06 -16.48 0.26
C ALA A 425 30.06 -14.96 -0.05
N GLY A 426 30.46 -14.18 0.96
CA GLY A 426 31.46 -13.12 0.79
C GLY A 426 31.08 -11.78 0.15
N GLY A 427 29.89 -11.58 -0.41
CA GLY A 427 29.48 -10.29 -0.98
C GLY A 427 28.98 -9.30 0.09
N SER A 428 29.55 -8.09 0.14
CA SER A 428 29.14 -7.03 1.07
C SER A 428 27.64 -6.76 0.96
N SER A 429 26.96 -6.76 2.11
CA SER A 429 25.58 -6.31 2.20
C SER A 429 25.55 -4.81 1.93
N SER A 430 25.18 -4.38 0.73
CA SER A 430 24.77 -3.00 0.48
C SER A 430 23.38 -2.79 1.11
N SER A 431 23.30 -2.86 2.44
CA SER A 431 22.19 -2.28 3.19
C SER A 431 22.17 -0.77 2.93
N VAL A 432 20.99 -0.13 2.99
CA VAL A 432 20.78 1.32 2.88
C VAL A 432 21.56 2.03 4.00
N ASN A 433 22.86 2.17 3.80
CA ASN A 433 23.83 2.56 4.81
C ASN A 433 23.93 4.08 4.95
N ALA A 434 23.11 4.81 4.18
CA ALA A 434 23.13 6.25 4.09
C ALA A 434 22.14 6.95 5.03
N ILE A 435 21.16 6.23 5.59
CA ILE A 435 20.29 6.77 6.65
C ILE A 435 20.95 6.50 7.99
N THR A 436 21.29 7.56 8.73
CA THR A 436 21.97 7.50 10.02
C THR A 436 21.05 7.99 11.14
N ASP A 437 21.59 8.09 12.35
CA ASP A 437 20.92 8.71 13.50
C ASP A 437 20.41 10.12 13.20
N ARG A 438 21.06 10.88 12.30
CA ARG A 438 20.61 12.22 11.90
C ARG A 438 19.27 12.17 11.14
N GLY A 439 19.13 11.27 10.16
CA GLY A 439 17.87 11.06 9.45
C GLY A 439 16.78 10.53 10.38
N LEU A 440 17.12 9.57 11.25
CA LEU A 440 16.18 9.02 12.24
C LEU A 440 15.69 10.08 13.24
N ALA A 441 16.58 10.94 13.73
CA ALA A 441 16.22 12.05 14.61
C ALA A 441 15.26 13.04 13.95
N THR A 442 15.37 13.19 12.63
CA THR A 442 14.45 14.03 11.84
C THR A 442 13.07 13.36 11.71
N LEU A 443 13.02 12.07 11.35
CA LEU A 443 11.76 11.31 11.28
C LEU A 443 11.04 11.26 12.63
N ARG A 444 11.82 11.24 13.71
CA ARG A 444 11.28 11.30 15.07
C ARG A 444 10.44 12.55 15.31
N GLN A 445 10.91 13.71 14.83
CA GLN A 445 10.25 15.01 14.97
C GLN A 445 9.05 15.18 14.04
N ALA A 446 8.89 14.34 13.02
CA ALA A 446 7.74 14.39 12.12
C ALA A 446 6.46 13.97 12.87
N SER A 447 5.64 14.96 13.22
CA SER A 447 4.49 14.78 14.12
C SER A 447 3.45 13.81 13.55
N ASN A 448 3.16 13.88 12.25
CA ASN A 448 2.16 13.05 11.57
C ASN A 448 2.64 11.63 11.23
N LEU A 449 3.93 11.34 11.39
CA LEU A 449 4.53 10.09 10.93
C LEU A 449 4.28 8.94 11.91
N VAL A 450 3.34 8.07 11.54
CA VAL A 450 2.87 6.96 12.35
C VAL A 450 3.59 5.65 11.97
N CYS A 451 3.84 5.40 10.69
CA CYS A 451 4.49 4.19 10.21
C CYS A 451 5.87 4.51 9.63
N ILE A 452 6.92 3.97 10.24
CA ILE A 452 8.30 4.01 9.74
C ILE A 452 8.74 2.58 9.51
N ASP A 453 9.16 2.24 8.29
CA ASP A 453 9.70 0.93 7.95
C ASP A 453 10.91 1.08 7.05
N ILE A 454 12.10 1.01 7.63
CA ILE A 454 13.35 1.26 6.91
C ILE A 454 14.24 0.02 7.00
N GLN A 455 14.65 -0.48 5.85
CA GLN A 455 15.61 -1.56 5.74
C GLN A 455 17.03 -0.99 5.58
N GLY A 456 17.96 -1.44 6.41
CA GLY A 456 19.39 -1.17 6.29
C GLY A 456 19.92 0.07 6.99
N ALA A 457 19.09 0.83 7.72
CA ALA A 457 19.52 2.07 8.38
C ALA A 457 20.65 1.85 9.40
N LYS A 458 21.61 2.79 9.43
CA LYS A 458 22.69 2.84 10.43
C LYS A 458 22.23 3.55 11.70
N CYS A 459 21.52 2.83 12.56
CA CYS A 459 21.09 3.36 13.86
C CYS A 459 22.03 3.00 15.02
N SER A 460 22.16 3.89 16.00
CA SER A 460 22.68 3.61 17.34
C SER A 460 21.55 3.23 18.31
N ALA A 461 21.92 2.71 19.48
CA ALA A 461 20.98 2.47 20.55
C ALA A 461 20.30 3.77 21.02
N ASP A 462 21.05 4.87 21.11
CA ASP A 462 20.54 6.17 21.56
C ASP A 462 19.47 6.71 20.61
N ALA A 463 19.66 6.55 19.29
CA ALA A 463 18.66 6.94 18.30
C ALA A 463 17.35 6.15 18.46
N VAL A 464 17.43 4.85 18.78
CA VAL A 464 16.24 4.03 19.06
C VAL A 464 15.56 4.45 20.35
N VAL A 465 16.32 4.67 21.43
CA VAL A 465 15.78 5.14 22.71
C VAL A 465 15.14 6.52 22.56
N ALA A 466 15.71 7.40 21.75
CA ALA A 466 15.15 8.72 21.49
C ALA A 466 13.72 8.66 20.94
N PHE A 467 13.35 7.63 20.15
CA PHE A 467 11.96 7.44 19.71
C PHE A 467 10.99 7.16 20.86
N LEU A 468 11.43 6.45 21.92
CA LEU A 468 10.62 6.20 23.12
C LEU A 468 10.39 7.48 23.94
N GLN A 469 11.33 8.43 23.86
CA GLN A 469 11.26 9.71 24.58
C GLN A 469 10.46 10.79 23.83
N THR A 470 9.93 10.48 22.64
CA THR A 470 9.25 11.49 21.82
C THR A 470 7.89 11.80 22.43
N ASP A 471 7.66 13.07 22.77
CA ASP A 471 6.34 13.53 23.16
C ASP A 471 5.42 13.54 21.93
N LEU A 472 4.45 12.62 21.89
CA LEU A 472 3.49 12.52 20.79
C LEU A 472 2.34 13.54 20.92
N GLY A 473 2.38 14.43 21.92
CA GLY A 473 1.38 15.44 22.17
C GLY A 473 0.10 14.85 22.78
N SER A 474 -0.40 15.49 23.84
CA SER A 474 -1.59 15.10 24.61
C SER A 474 -2.90 15.03 23.80
N SER A 475 -2.94 15.57 22.58
CA SER A 475 -4.11 15.54 21.69
C SER A 475 -4.23 14.25 20.85
N ARG A 476 -3.23 13.35 20.85
CA ARG A 476 -3.13 12.21 19.91
C ARG A 476 -3.25 10.82 20.53
N ALA A 477 -3.82 10.71 21.72
CA ALA A 477 -3.94 9.50 22.55
C ALA A 477 -4.56 8.24 21.87
N ALA A 478 -4.98 8.29 20.60
CA ALA A 478 -5.62 7.20 19.87
C ALA A 478 -4.78 6.55 18.73
N ARG A 479 -3.67 7.13 18.26
CA ARG A 479 -2.93 6.58 17.09
C ARG A 479 -1.65 5.84 17.50
N SER A 480 -1.59 4.54 17.18
CA SER A 480 -0.41 3.69 17.42
C SER A 480 0.73 3.97 16.45
N ARG A 481 1.88 4.43 16.95
CA ARG A 481 3.10 4.61 16.15
C ARG A 481 3.87 3.29 16.02
N SER A 482 4.30 2.94 14.81
CA SER A 482 5.07 1.73 14.50
C SER A 482 6.37 2.11 13.82
N VAL A 483 7.50 1.77 14.44
CA VAL A 483 8.85 1.96 13.91
C VAL A 483 9.48 0.60 13.65
N LYS A 484 9.88 0.32 12.42
CA LYS A 484 10.52 -0.92 12.00
C LYS A 484 11.87 -0.59 11.37
N ILE A 485 12.94 -1.10 11.95
CA ILE A 485 14.29 -0.99 11.40
C ILE A 485 14.77 -2.41 11.11
N ARG A 486 14.85 -2.74 9.83
CA ARG A 486 15.17 -4.09 9.34
C ARG A 486 16.62 -4.16 8.86
N GLU A 487 17.20 -5.34 8.89
CA GLU A 487 18.57 -5.62 8.42
C GLU A 487 19.65 -4.72 9.04
N LEU A 488 19.68 -4.64 10.37
CA LEU A 488 20.77 -3.95 11.10
C LEU A 488 22.16 -4.60 10.93
N GLY A 489 22.22 -5.77 10.29
CA GLY A 489 23.47 -6.45 9.96
C GLY A 489 24.31 -6.74 11.21
N VAL A 490 25.59 -6.38 11.14
CA VAL A 490 26.56 -6.58 12.23
C VAL A 490 26.27 -5.75 13.48
N ARG A 491 25.61 -4.59 13.33
CA ARG A 491 25.31 -3.68 14.44
C ARG A 491 24.12 -4.13 15.28
N PHE A 492 23.39 -5.15 14.85
CA PHE A 492 22.18 -5.61 15.54
C PHE A 492 22.46 -5.98 17.02
N GLY A 493 23.57 -6.69 17.28
CA GLY A 493 23.98 -7.06 18.63
C GLY A 493 24.20 -5.85 19.53
N ASP A 494 25.04 -4.91 19.07
CA ASP A 494 25.42 -3.71 19.80
C ASP A 494 24.23 -2.78 20.06
N VAL A 495 23.36 -2.61 19.05
CA VAL A 495 22.15 -1.78 19.18
C VAL A 495 21.20 -2.40 20.19
N VAL A 496 20.90 -3.70 20.10
CA VAL A 496 20.02 -4.38 21.05
C VAL A 496 20.59 -4.35 22.47
N HIS A 497 21.89 -4.61 22.62
CA HIS A 497 22.57 -4.55 23.90
C HIS A 497 22.48 -3.15 24.50
N GLY A 498 22.80 -2.12 23.72
CA GLY A 498 22.73 -0.72 24.16
C GLY A 498 21.31 -0.30 24.54
N VAL A 499 20.30 -0.65 23.73
CA VAL A 499 18.89 -0.30 24.00
C VAL A 499 18.40 -0.95 25.29
N LEU A 500 18.59 -2.26 25.46
CA LEU A 500 18.14 -2.97 26.65
C LEU A 500 18.90 -2.50 27.90
N SER A 501 20.22 -2.29 27.79
CA SER A 501 21.03 -1.80 28.91
C SER A 501 20.61 -0.39 29.32
N HIS A 502 20.43 0.53 28.37
CA HIS A 502 20.01 1.91 28.65
C HIS A 502 18.63 1.96 29.31
N LEU A 503 17.68 1.14 28.85
CA LEU A 503 16.35 1.06 29.44
C LEU A 503 16.34 0.35 30.80
N ALA A 504 17.28 -0.55 31.06
CA ALA A 504 17.44 -1.17 32.36
C ALA A 504 18.09 -0.24 33.39
N THR A 505 19.06 0.60 32.99
CA THR A 505 19.88 1.41 33.91
C THR A 505 19.49 2.88 34.02
N SER A 506 18.74 3.43 33.06
CA SER A 506 18.35 4.85 33.10
C SER A 506 17.61 5.19 34.39
N THR A 507 17.83 6.37 34.96
CA THR A 507 17.19 6.80 36.21
C THR A 507 15.98 7.71 35.99
N GLN A 508 15.56 7.92 34.73
CA GLN A 508 14.48 8.85 34.40
C GLN A 508 13.09 8.27 34.74
N PRO A 509 12.39 8.81 35.75
CA PRO A 509 11.04 8.34 36.13
C PRO A 509 9.96 8.86 35.17
N GLU A 510 10.21 9.96 34.46
CA GLU A 510 9.27 10.56 33.50
C GLU A 510 8.96 9.69 32.29
N LEU A 511 9.87 8.78 31.93
CA LEU A 511 9.72 7.93 30.75
C LEU A 511 8.51 6.98 30.90
N GLY A 512 8.30 6.42 32.09
CA GLY A 512 7.19 5.51 32.37
C GLY A 512 5.82 6.18 32.23
N GLN A 513 5.66 7.38 32.81
CA GLN A 513 4.43 8.17 32.69
C GLN A 513 4.11 8.56 31.24
N LYS A 514 5.11 8.94 30.44
CA LYS A 514 4.95 9.25 29.01
C LYS A 514 4.51 8.03 28.20
N LEU A 515 5.08 6.85 28.49
CA LEU A 515 4.76 5.60 27.79
C LEU A 515 3.34 5.08 28.08
N ARG A 516 2.74 5.41 29.24
CA ARG A 516 1.34 5.06 29.54
C ARG A 516 0.35 5.66 28.55
N THR A 517 0.62 6.88 28.09
CA THR A 517 -0.30 7.65 27.23
C THR A 517 -0.08 7.37 25.74
N THR A 518 1.03 6.74 25.38
CA THR A 518 1.43 6.56 23.98
C THR A 518 1.34 5.09 23.55
N SER A 519 0.71 4.85 22.40
CA SER A 519 0.71 3.53 21.77
C SER A 519 1.87 3.46 20.79
N LEU A 520 2.92 2.71 21.12
CA LEU A 520 4.16 2.65 20.34
C LEU A 520 4.63 1.20 20.21
N ALA A 521 5.12 0.84 19.03
CA ALA A 521 5.84 -0.40 18.77
C ALA A 521 7.12 -0.11 17.98
N ILE A 522 8.26 -0.56 18.49
CA ILE A 522 9.56 -0.49 17.83
C ILE A 522 10.04 -1.91 17.56
N SER A 523 10.33 -2.24 16.30
CA SER A 523 10.82 -3.54 15.88
C SER A 523 12.19 -3.39 15.23
N LEU A 524 13.20 -4.02 15.83
CA LEU A 524 14.56 -4.11 15.29
C LEU A 524 14.77 -5.52 14.77
N SER A 525 15.29 -5.71 13.57
CA SER A 525 15.57 -7.05 13.05
C SER A 525 16.87 -7.15 12.26
N SER A 526 17.42 -8.35 12.23
CA SER A 526 18.57 -8.74 11.42
C SER A 526 18.40 -10.19 10.98
N ARG A 527 18.52 -10.48 9.68
CA ARG A 527 18.41 -11.86 9.16
C ARG A 527 19.39 -12.82 9.81
N ARG A 528 20.64 -12.39 9.97
CA ARG A 528 21.67 -13.23 10.58
C ARG A 528 21.40 -13.43 12.07
N GLY A 529 20.62 -12.53 12.68
CA GLY A 529 20.47 -12.44 14.12
C GLY A 529 21.79 -12.22 14.85
N TYR A 530 21.73 -12.26 16.16
CA TYR A 530 22.88 -12.19 17.04
C TYR A 530 22.70 -13.15 18.21
N VAL A 531 23.80 -13.72 18.70
CA VAL A 531 23.77 -14.70 19.78
C VAL A 531 23.95 -13.97 21.11
N PHE A 532 22.92 -14.01 21.95
CA PHE A 532 22.94 -13.46 23.29
C PHE A 532 23.03 -14.57 24.32
N GLN A 533 23.69 -14.31 25.46
CA GLN A 533 23.60 -15.19 26.61
C GLN A 533 22.17 -15.16 27.16
N ARG A 534 21.58 -16.34 27.38
CA ARG A 534 20.21 -16.45 27.91
C ARG A 534 20.12 -15.87 29.32
N ARG A 535 21.17 -16.07 30.13
CA ARG A 535 21.27 -15.48 31.47
C ARG A 535 21.18 -13.95 31.41
N TRP A 536 21.96 -13.32 30.53
CA TRP A 536 21.93 -11.87 30.34
C TRP A 536 20.54 -11.37 29.91
N LEU A 537 19.89 -12.03 28.93
CA LEU A 537 18.52 -11.66 28.51
C LEU A 537 17.51 -11.78 29.67
N THR A 538 17.66 -12.80 30.50
CA THR A 538 16.79 -13.01 31.68
C THR A 538 17.05 -11.95 32.75
N GLU A 539 18.31 -11.56 32.96
CA GLU A 539 18.69 -10.45 33.86
C GLU A 539 18.11 -9.11 33.37
N MET A 540 18.22 -8.83 32.06
CA MET A 540 17.61 -7.64 31.45
C MET A 540 16.09 -7.66 31.60
N GLN A 541 15.45 -8.81 31.41
CA GLN A 541 14.00 -8.95 31.62
C GLN A 541 13.59 -8.62 33.06
N ARG A 542 14.31 -9.15 34.06
CA ARG A 542 14.02 -8.85 35.47
C ARG A 542 14.22 -7.37 35.78
N ALA A 543 15.30 -6.77 35.28
CA ALA A 543 15.56 -5.34 35.43
C ALA A 543 14.43 -4.50 34.78
N PHE A 544 13.97 -4.91 33.61
CA PHE A 544 12.86 -4.27 32.90
C PHE A 544 11.54 -4.34 33.67
N GLN A 545 11.21 -5.52 34.21
CA GLN A 545 9.99 -5.74 35.01
C GLN A 545 10.04 -4.97 36.33
N SER A 546 11.21 -4.89 36.97
CA SER A 546 11.40 -4.07 38.17
C SER A 546 11.18 -2.58 37.89
N ARG A 547 11.50 -2.12 36.68
CA ARG A 547 11.37 -0.71 36.30
C ARG A 547 9.98 -0.35 35.77
N PHE A 548 9.36 -1.24 34.99
CA PHE A 548 8.05 -1.06 34.39
C PHE A 548 7.05 -2.09 34.95
N PRO A 549 6.77 -2.09 36.28
CA PRO A 549 5.95 -3.11 36.92
C PRO A 549 4.49 -3.09 36.46
N THR A 550 4.03 -1.96 35.94
CA THR A 550 2.66 -1.76 35.41
C THR A 550 2.55 -2.02 33.91
N ASP A 551 3.50 -2.78 33.32
CA ASP A 551 3.46 -3.17 31.90
C ASP A 551 3.44 -1.99 30.90
N GLU A 552 3.99 -0.85 31.31
CA GLU A 552 4.03 0.38 30.50
C GLU A 552 4.85 0.21 29.22
N LEU A 553 5.88 -0.65 29.31
CA LEU A 553 6.75 -1.03 28.23
C LEU A 553 7.09 -2.50 28.40
N ARG A 554 7.00 -3.25 27.30
CA ARG A 554 7.35 -4.67 27.23
C ARG A 554 8.33 -4.89 26.09
N PHE A 555 9.10 -5.96 26.18
CA PHE A 555 9.88 -6.43 25.04
C PHE A 555 9.67 -7.92 24.77
N ILE A 556 9.79 -8.29 23.50
CA ILE A 556 9.79 -9.68 23.03
C ILE A 556 10.99 -9.88 22.12
N VAL A 557 11.67 -11.01 22.29
CA VAL A 557 12.72 -11.48 21.39
C VAL A 557 12.21 -12.63 20.54
N PHE A 558 12.49 -12.58 19.25
CA PHE A 558 12.19 -13.66 18.30
C PHE A 558 13.46 -14.41 17.98
N GLY A 559 13.46 -15.71 18.26
CA GLY A 559 14.55 -16.60 17.90
C GLY A 559 14.63 -16.80 16.38
N VAL A 560 15.83 -16.90 15.83
CA VAL A 560 15.99 -17.44 14.46
C VAL A 560 16.05 -18.95 14.59
N LYS A 561 15.09 -19.66 13.98
CA LYS A 561 15.13 -21.12 13.93
C LYS A 561 16.43 -21.57 13.25
N LYS A 562 16.99 -22.64 13.82
CA LYS A 562 18.15 -23.37 13.33
C LYS A 562 18.00 -23.61 11.83
N ASP A 563 18.63 -22.80 10.99
CA ASP A 563 19.12 -23.35 9.73
C ASP A 563 19.97 -24.54 10.15
N LYS A 564 19.69 -25.71 9.59
CA LYS A 564 20.61 -26.83 9.66
C LYS A 564 21.88 -26.36 8.96
N ASP A 565 22.73 -25.62 9.68
CA ASP A 565 24.03 -25.15 9.26
C ASP A 565 24.80 -26.42 8.89
N LYS A 566 24.68 -26.84 7.63
CA LYS A 566 25.63 -27.76 7.02
C LYS A 566 26.95 -27.02 7.10
N ALA A 567 27.83 -27.49 7.97
CA ALA A 567 29.10 -26.86 8.29
C ALA A 567 29.79 -26.40 6.99
N PRO A 568 30.19 -25.12 6.87
CA PRO A 568 31.05 -24.68 5.78
C PRO A 568 32.36 -25.48 5.86
N ARG A 569 32.79 -26.09 4.73
CA ARG A 569 33.94 -27.01 4.70
C ARG A 569 35.31 -26.37 4.94
N ASN A 570 35.41 -25.04 5.05
CA ASN A 570 36.67 -24.32 5.28
C ASN A 570 36.47 -23.26 6.37
N ARG A 571 36.73 -23.60 7.64
CA ARG A 571 36.82 -22.62 8.75
C ARG A 571 38.29 -22.53 9.17
N SER A 572 38.74 -21.36 9.62
CA SER A 572 40.01 -21.26 10.34
C SER A 572 39.88 -21.91 11.72
N ASP A 573 41.00 -22.31 12.33
CA ASP A 573 41.02 -22.96 13.65
C ASP A 573 40.27 -22.13 14.71
N ASP A 574 40.40 -20.80 14.68
CA ASP A 574 39.67 -19.88 15.57
C ASP A 574 38.15 -19.90 15.34
N GLN A 575 37.71 -19.97 14.08
CA GLN A 575 36.29 -20.04 13.74
C GLN A 575 35.69 -21.40 14.13
N GLU A 576 36.48 -22.47 14.06
CA GLU A 576 36.08 -23.80 14.49
C GLU A 576 35.99 -23.90 16.03
N ALA A 577 36.94 -23.31 16.75
CA ALA A 577 36.89 -23.20 18.21
C ALA A 577 35.65 -22.42 18.68
N VAL A 578 35.37 -21.26 18.08
CA VAL A 578 34.16 -20.45 18.39
C VAL A 578 32.89 -21.21 18.04
N ALA A 579 32.85 -21.90 16.89
CA ALA A 579 31.69 -22.70 16.50
C ALA A 579 31.43 -23.88 17.44
N ASN A 580 32.47 -24.58 17.89
CA ASN A 580 32.38 -25.68 18.85
C ASN A 580 31.91 -25.18 20.22
N LEU A 581 32.38 -24.00 20.66
CA LEU A 581 31.95 -23.37 21.91
C LEU A 581 30.48 -22.94 21.84
N LEU A 582 30.04 -22.33 20.73
CA LEU A 582 28.65 -21.98 20.48
C LEU A 582 27.74 -23.22 20.38
N ALA A 583 28.19 -24.30 19.74
CA ALA A 583 27.46 -25.55 19.64
C ALA A 583 27.24 -26.20 21.01
N ARG A 584 28.27 -26.20 21.87
CA ARG A 584 28.17 -26.66 23.26
C ARG A 584 27.24 -25.78 24.10
N ALA A 585 27.31 -24.45 23.95
CA ALA A 585 26.42 -23.52 24.62
C ALA A 585 24.96 -23.65 24.14
N TRP A 586 24.73 -23.94 22.86
CA TRP A 586 23.39 -24.25 22.31
C TRP A 586 22.83 -25.57 22.85
N LEU A 587 23.65 -26.63 22.94
CA LEU A 587 23.25 -27.91 23.53
C LEU A 587 22.81 -27.74 24.99
N LYS A 588 23.45 -26.83 25.73
CA LYS A 588 23.08 -26.48 27.11
C LYS A 588 21.95 -25.45 27.23
N SER A 589 21.43 -24.93 26.10
CA SER A 589 20.45 -23.84 26.06
C SER A 589 20.91 -22.53 26.76
N ASP A 590 22.22 -22.32 26.86
CA ASP A 590 22.84 -21.18 27.55
C ASP A 590 22.83 -19.89 26.73
N VAL A 591 22.67 -20.00 25.40
CA VAL A 591 22.66 -18.85 24.49
C VAL A 591 21.49 -18.94 23.51
N LEU A 592 20.96 -17.78 23.11
CA LEU A 592 19.80 -17.64 22.22
C LEU A 592 20.20 -16.80 21.00
N ARG A 593 19.94 -17.31 19.80
CA ARG A 593 20.11 -16.55 18.56
C ARG A 593 18.86 -15.72 18.29
N VAL A 594 18.92 -14.43 18.58
CA VAL A 594 17.81 -13.49 18.40
C VAL A 594 17.91 -12.86 17.01
N GLY A 595 16.84 -12.95 16.21
CA GLY A 595 16.75 -12.32 14.89
C GLY A 595 15.98 -11.01 14.89
N ARG A 596 15.15 -10.81 15.91
CA ARG A 596 14.29 -9.64 16.01
C ARG A 596 13.98 -9.33 17.47
N LEU A 597 14.06 -8.05 17.83
CA LEU A 597 13.62 -7.49 19.10
C LEU A 597 12.40 -6.61 18.82
N VAL A 598 11.35 -6.73 19.63
CA VAL A 598 10.19 -5.84 19.57
C VAL A 598 9.97 -5.21 20.94
N LEU A 599 10.01 -3.89 21.01
CA LEU A 599 9.60 -3.08 22.16
C LEU A 599 8.19 -2.55 21.90
N TYR A 600 7.30 -2.61 22.88
CA TYR A 600 5.93 -2.12 22.70
C TYR A 600 5.26 -1.74 24.02
N THR A 601 4.34 -0.76 23.96
CA THR A 601 3.58 -0.30 25.14
C THR A 601 2.23 -0.97 25.28
N ARG A 602 1.59 -1.37 24.17
CA ARG A 602 0.27 -2.04 24.15
C ARG A 602 0.21 -3.08 23.03
N ASP A 603 -0.49 -4.19 23.25
CA ASP A 603 -0.68 -5.25 22.23
C ASP A 603 -1.38 -4.74 20.96
N ALA A 604 -2.22 -3.70 21.11
CA ALA A 604 -2.87 -3.02 20.00
C ALA A 604 -1.88 -2.34 19.04
N ALA A 605 -0.71 -1.94 19.52
CA ALA A 605 0.35 -1.33 18.71
C ALA A 605 1.09 -2.36 17.84
N LEU A 606 1.03 -3.65 18.21
CA LEU A 606 1.68 -4.73 17.46
C LEU A 606 0.91 -5.03 16.17
N ASP A 607 1.66 -5.34 15.11
CA ASP A 607 1.04 -5.84 13.89
C ASP A 607 0.39 -7.22 14.10
N SER A 608 -0.55 -7.56 13.20
CA SER A 608 -1.39 -8.76 13.33
C SER A 608 -0.59 -10.07 13.31
N HIS A 609 0.59 -10.08 12.70
CA HIS A 609 1.49 -11.22 12.68
C HIS A 609 2.19 -11.38 14.03
N THR A 610 2.81 -10.30 14.53
CA THR A 610 3.53 -10.27 15.81
C THR A 610 2.58 -10.60 16.97
N ARG A 611 1.35 -10.09 16.93
CA ARG A 611 0.30 -10.41 17.91
C ARG A 611 -0.08 -11.91 17.90
N ARG A 612 -0.21 -12.51 16.71
CA ARG A 612 -0.46 -13.95 16.54
C ARG A 612 0.72 -14.80 17.03
N SER A 613 1.96 -14.40 16.74
CA SER A 613 3.14 -15.10 17.26
C SER A 613 3.20 -15.04 18.79
N LEU A 614 2.87 -13.90 19.39
CA LEU A 614 2.83 -13.73 20.85
C LEU A 614 1.75 -14.60 21.52
N SER A 615 0.53 -14.63 20.98
CA SER A 615 -0.54 -15.49 21.49
C SER A 615 -0.19 -16.97 21.39
N ASN A 616 0.55 -17.36 20.36
CA ASN A 616 1.00 -18.75 20.20
C ASN A 616 2.13 -19.11 21.18
N SER A 617 3.05 -18.19 21.48
CA SER A 617 4.16 -18.46 22.41
C SER A 617 3.70 -18.59 23.86
N THR A 618 2.80 -17.70 24.30
CA THR A 618 2.21 -17.73 25.65
C THR A 618 1.51 -19.06 25.96
N SER A 619 0.98 -19.74 24.94
CA SER A 619 0.35 -21.07 25.08
C SER A 619 1.32 -22.24 25.21
N LYS A 620 2.61 -22.11 24.82
CA LYS A 620 3.52 -23.26 24.61
C LYS A 620 4.69 -23.39 25.59
N GLN A 621 5.23 -22.29 26.14
CA GLN A 621 6.53 -22.36 26.84
C GLN A 621 6.61 -21.66 28.21
N GLY A 622 5.53 -21.07 28.72
CA GLY A 622 5.54 -20.36 30.02
C GLY A 622 6.42 -19.09 30.07
N ASN A 623 7.29 -18.86 29.08
CA ASN A 623 8.11 -17.66 28.93
C ASN A 623 7.46 -16.69 27.94
N ALA A 624 6.64 -15.76 28.47
CA ALA A 624 5.83 -14.84 27.66
C ALA A 624 6.59 -13.86 26.73
N TRP A 625 7.93 -13.77 26.84
CA TRP A 625 8.77 -12.76 26.16
C TRP A 625 9.75 -13.35 25.12
N ILE A 626 9.81 -14.67 24.98
CA ILE A 626 10.57 -15.34 23.91
C ILE A 626 9.54 -15.92 22.93
N ALA A 627 9.64 -15.61 21.64
CA ALA A 627 8.78 -16.13 20.59
C ALA A 627 9.59 -16.88 19.52
N ASP A 628 8.96 -17.91 18.94
CA ASP A 628 9.50 -18.74 17.86
C ASP A 628 9.17 -18.20 16.45
#